data_AF-A0AAV5E0P9-F1
#
_entry.id   AF-A0AAV5E0P9-F1
#
_cell.length_a   1.000
_cell.length_b   1.000
_cell.length_c   1.000
_cell.angle_alpha   90.00
_cell.angle_beta   90.00
_cell.angle_gamma   90.00
#
_symmetry.space_group_name_H-M   'P 1'
#
loop_
_entity.id
_entity.type
_entity.pdbx_description
1 polymer ?
#
loop_
_entity_poly.entity_id
_entity_poly.type
_entity_poly.pdbx_seq_one_letter_code
_entity_poly.pdbx_strand_id
1 'polypeptide(L)'
;MSQCSHHAVSAALLATALLLLATSVSTARAQYETENEKKFSYVRGAKNGPEHWGEINENWTKCGTGDMQSPIDLSDKRVKLVRSLGYLNHSYRPAEASIVNRGHDIMVCTSWWTLSAYV
;
A
#
# COMPACT_ATOMS: atom_id res chain seq x y z
N MET A 1 58.99 -14.94 -3.11
CA MET A 1 58.22 -13.69 -2.89
C MET A 1 56.86 -13.65 -3.63
N SER A 2 56.47 -14.68 -4.40
CA SER A 2 55.24 -14.63 -5.21
C SER A 2 54.02 -15.33 -4.59
N GLN A 3 54.19 -16.27 -3.64
CA GLN A 3 53.04 -16.99 -3.04
C GLN A 3 52.23 -16.16 -2.03
N CYS A 4 52.85 -15.25 -1.26
CA CYS A 4 52.12 -14.36 -0.34
C CYS A 4 51.20 -13.38 -1.06
N SER A 5 51.57 -12.89 -2.25
CA SER A 5 50.73 -11.95 -3.00
C SER A 5 49.49 -12.63 -3.59
N HIS A 6 49.60 -13.87 -4.06
CA HIS A 6 48.44 -14.61 -4.57
C HIS A 6 47.40 -14.95 -3.48
N HIS A 7 47.83 -15.32 -2.26
CA HIS A 7 46.90 -15.56 -1.16
C HIS A 7 46.22 -14.28 -0.66
N ALA A 8 46.95 -13.17 -0.62
CA ALA A 8 46.39 -11.87 -0.23
C ALA A 8 45.36 -11.35 -1.25
N VAL A 9 45.62 -11.53 -2.55
CA VAL A 9 44.69 -11.15 -3.62
C VAL A 9 43.44 -12.03 -3.60
N SER A 10 43.58 -13.36 -3.41
CA SER A 10 42.43 -14.26 -3.29
C SER A 10 41.57 -13.97 -2.06
N ALA A 11 42.18 -13.65 -0.92
CA ALA A 11 41.45 -13.28 0.30
C ALA A 11 40.71 -11.94 0.14
N ALA A 12 41.32 -10.95 -0.52
CA ALA A 12 40.69 -9.68 -0.83
C ALA A 12 39.51 -9.84 -1.79
N LEU A 13 39.66 -10.68 -2.83
CA LEU A 13 38.59 -10.99 -3.78
C LEU A 13 37.40 -11.69 -3.11
N LEU A 14 37.67 -12.68 -2.25
CA LEU A 14 36.64 -13.36 -1.46
C LEU A 14 35.92 -12.40 -0.50
N ALA A 15 36.66 -11.52 0.17
CA ALA A 15 36.08 -10.52 1.07
C ALA A 15 35.20 -9.50 0.31
N THR A 16 35.63 -9.04 -0.87
CA THR A 16 34.81 -8.17 -1.72
C THR A 16 33.58 -8.89 -2.28
N ALA A 17 33.68 -10.17 -2.64
CA ALA A 17 32.53 -10.96 -3.09
C ALA A 17 31.50 -11.16 -1.97
N LEU A 18 31.94 -11.43 -0.73
CA LEU A 18 31.06 -11.50 0.43
C LEU A 18 30.40 -10.15 0.75
N LEU A 19 31.12 -9.04 0.64
CA LEU A 19 30.55 -7.70 0.83
C LEU A 19 29.47 -7.39 -0.23
N LEU A 20 29.72 -7.75 -1.49
CA LEU A 20 28.76 -7.56 -2.59
C LEU A 20 27.50 -8.43 -2.42
N LEU A 21 27.67 -9.66 -1.91
CA LEU A 21 26.56 -10.56 -1.57
C LEU A 21 25.75 -10.07 -0.35
N ALA A 22 26.38 -9.37 0.59
CA ALA A 22 25.68 -8.77 1.74
C ALA A 22 24.86 -7.53 1.36
N THR A 23 25.24 -6.81 0.30
CA THR A 23 24.52 -5.61 -0.18
C THR A 23 23.33 -5.90 -1.10
N SER A 24 23.15 -7.13 -1.59
CA SER A 24 22.08 -7.49 -2.52
C SER A 24 20.78 -7.95 -1.83
N VAL A 25 20.73 -8.00 -0.50
CA VAL A 25 19.47 -8.18 0.24
C VAL A 25 18.75 -6.85 0.32
N SER A 26 18.30 -6.36 -0.83
CA SER A 26 17.14 -5.48 -0.89
C SER A 26 15.96 -6.34 -0.45
N THR A 27 15.63 -6.29 0.85
CA THR A 27 14.30 -6.73 1.29
C THR A 27 13.32 -5.80 0.62
N ALA A 28 12.85 -6.20 -0.56
CA ALA A 28 11.64 -5.65 -1.16
C ALA A 28 10.52 -5.95 -0.16
N ARG A 29 10.29 -5.02 0.76
CA ARG A 29 9.09 -5.01 1.57
C ARG A 29 7.96 -4.62 0.62
N ALA A 30 7.50 -5.58 -0.18
CA ALA A 30 6.09 -5.58 -0.49
C ALA A 30 5.41 -5.68 0.87
N GLN A 31 4.89 -4.56 1.38
CA GLN A 31 3.95 -4.56 2.48
C GLN A 31 2.72 -5.29 1.96
N TYR A 32 2.79 -6.62 1.95
CA TYR A 32 1.61 -7.44 1.95
C TYR A 32 0.89 -7.04 3.23
N GLU A 33 -0.21 -6.31 3.10
CA GLU A 33 -1.20 -6.09 4.17
C GLU A 33 -1.89 -7.43 4.51
N THR A 34 -1.11 -8.50 4.72
CA THR A 34 -1.58 -9.78 5.25
C THR A 34 -1.34 -9.85 6.75
N GLU A 35 -1.10 -8.72 7.42
CA GLU A 35 -1.38 -8.63 8.85
C GLU A 35 -2.90 -8.52 9.06
N ASN A 36 -3.51 -9.69 9.01
CA ASN A 36 -4.80 -10.04 9.61
C ASN A 36 -6.07 -9.58 8.87
N GLU A 37 -6.48 -10.39 7.88
CA GLU A 37 -7.84 -10.40 7.29
C GLU A 37 -8.99 -10.51 8.34
N LYS A 38 -8.69 -10.64 9.63
CA LYS A 38 -9.69 -10.78 10.71
C LYS A 38 -9.93 -9.50 11.51
N LYS A 39 -9.20 -8.40 11.28
CA LYS A 39 -9.37 -7.20 12.12
C LYS A 39 -10.75 -6.59 11.93
N PHE A 40 -11.28 -6.59 10.71
CA PHE A 40 -12.63 -6.12 10.39
C PHE A 40 -13.29 -7.04 9.35
N SER A 41 -14.62 -6.98 9.26
CA SER A 41 -15.44 -7.77 8.34
C SER A 41 -16.51 -6.89 7.69
N TYR A 42 -16.98 -7.29 6.51
CA TYR A 42 -18.14 -6.70 5.84
C TYR A 42 -19.45 -7.39 6.18
N VAL A 43 -19.42 -8.50 6.93
CA VAL A 43 -20.64 -9.21 7.33
C VAL A 43 -21.40 -8.35 8.34
N ARG A 44 -22.61 -7.91 7.95
CA ARG A 44 -23.48 -7.10 8.79
C ARG A 44 -23.87 -7.83 10.06
N GLY A 45 -23.82 -7.13 11.19
CA GLY A 45 -24.15 -7.67 12.52
C GLY A 45 -23.10 -8.60 13.12
N ALA A 46 -21.98 -8.85 12.44
CA ALA A 46 -20.82 -9.49 13.07
C ALA A 46 -20.17 -8.55 14.10
N LYS A 47 -19.50 -9.10 15.12
CA LYS A 47 -18.82 -8.29 16.16
C LYS A 47 -17.75 -7.34 15.61
N ASN A 48 -17.13 -7.71 14.49
CA ASN A 48 -16.17 -6.88 13.76
C ASN A 48 -16.74 -6.36 12.43
N GLY A 49 -18.07 -6.35 12.31
CA GLY A 49 -18.80 -5.88 11.13
C GLY A 49 -18.82 -4.36 11.01
N PRO A 50 -19.33 -3.82 9.88
CA PRO A 50 -19.32 -2.38 9.59
C PRO A 50 -19.95 -1.51 10.66
N GLU A 51 -20.98 -2.02 11.34
CA GLU A 51 -21.67 -1.34 12.43
C GLU A 51 -20.76 -1.06 13.65
N HIS A 52 -19.64 -1.79 13.78
CA HIS A 52 -18.75 -1.75 14.94
C HIS A 52 -17.30 -1.35 14.62
N TRP A 53 -16.97 -0.97 13.38
CA TRP A 53 -15.58 -0.68 13.00
C TRP A 53 -14.91 0.40 13.86
N GLY A 54 -15.66 1.40 14.31
CA GLY A 54 -15.14 2.46 15.18
C GLY A 54 -14.74 1.99 16.58
N GLU A 55 -15.23 0.84 17.02
CA GLU A 55 -14.93 0.26 18.35
C GLU A 55 -13.72 -0.68 18.31
N ILE A 56 -13.32 -1.15 17.11
CA ILE A 56 -12.25 -2.14 16.94
C ILE A 56 -10.87 -1.54 17.23
N ASN A 57 -10.68 -0.25 16.94
CA ASN A 57 -9.40 0.43 17.10
C ASN A 57 -9.62 1.92 17.37
N GLU A 58 -8.88 2.50 18.31
CA GLU A 58 -8.99 3.92 18.65
C GLU A 58 -8.78 4.85 17.45
N ASN A 59 -7.87 4.49 16.53
CA ASN A 59 -7.63 5.27 15.31
C ASN A 59 -8.79 5.18 14.29
N TRP A 60 -9.76 4.29 14.50
CA TRP A 60 -10.90 4.08 13.62
C TRP A 60 -12.20 4.69 14.17
N THR A 61 -12.14 5.37 15.31
CA THR A 61 -13.32 5.97 16.00
C THR A 61 -14.24 6.77 15.07
N LYS A 62 -13.68 7.41 14.02
CA LYS A 62 -14.46 8.16 13.02
C LYS A 62 -15.40 7.31 12.16
N CYS A 63 -15.16 6.01 12.03
CA CYS A 63 -16.07 5.09 11.34
C CYS A 63 -17.43 4.98 12.07
N GLY A 64 -17.46 5.15 13.40
CA GLY A 64 -18.71 5.12 14.18
C GLY A 64 -19.24 6.49 14.60
N THR A 65 -18.36 7.50 14.73
CA THR A 65 -18.71 8.83 15.29
C THR A 65 -18.66 9.97 14.28
N GLY A 66 -18.26 9.72 13.04
CA GLY A 66 -18.16 10.74 12.01
C GLY A 66 -19.51 11.06 11.37
N ASP A 67 -19.81 12.34 11.16
CA ASP A 67 -21.07 12.78 10.53
C ASP A 67 -20.96 12.93 9.00
N MET A 68 -19.75 12.78 8.44
CA MET A 68 -19.43 12.96 7.02
C MET A 68 -18.79 11.70 6.43
N GLN A 69 -19.33 10.53 6.76
CA GLN A 69 -18.85 9.24 6.24
C GLN A 69 -19.41 8.93 4.85
N SER A 70 -18.70 8.08 4.12
CA SER A 70 -19.13 7.48 2.84
C SER A 70 -19.36 5.97 3.02
N PRO A 71 -20.15 5.32 2.14
CA PRO A 71 -20.94 5.89 1.04
C PRO A 71 -22.21 6.60 1.52
N ILE A 72 -22.81 7.41 0.64
CA ILE A 72 -24.11 8.08 0.87
C ILE A 72 -25.09 7.75 -0.26
N ASP A 73 -26.39 7.88 0.02
CA ASP A 73 -27.43 7.75 -0.99
C ASP A 73 -27.47 9.00 -1.91
N LEU A 74 -27.21 8.78 -3.21
CA LEU A 74 -27.21 9.82 -4.24
C LEU A 74 -28.56 9.88 -4.96
N SER A 75 -29.58 10.38 -4.28
CA SER A 75 -30.92 10.60 -4.87
C SER A 75 -31.02 11.96 -5.57
N ASP A 76 -31.54 11.96 -6.80
CA ASP A 76 -31.88 13.13 -7.61
C ASP A 76 -32.75 14.18 -6.87
N LYS A 77 -33.60 13.74 -5.95
CA LYS A 77 -34.46 14.62 -5.13
C LYS A 77 -33.70 15.52 -4.16
N ARG A 78 -32.47 15.16 -3.79
CA ARG A 78 -31.67 15.86 -2.77
C ARG A 78 -30.40 16.51 -3.30
N VAL A 79 -30.14 16.42 -4.61
CA VAL A 79 -28.99 17.08 -5.23
C VAL A 79 -29.32 18.49 -5.68
N LYS A 80 -28.33 19.37 -5.63
CA LYS A 80 -28.39 20.70 -6.24
C LYS A 80 -27.61 20.67 -7.54
N LEU A 81 -28.26 20.99 -8.67
CA LEU A 81 -27.57 21.12 -9.94
C LEU A 81 -26.74 22.41 -9.96
N VAL A 82 -25.42 22.28 -9.95
CA VAL A 82 -24.47 23.40 -10.02
C VAL A 82 -23.77 23.38 -11.37
N ARG A 83 -24.37 24.03 -12.37
CA ARG A 83 -23.86 24.06 -13.76
C ARG A 83 -22.48 24.71 -13.91
N SER A 84 -22.11 25.58 -12.97
CA SER A 84 -20.82 26.28 -12.98
C SER A 84 -19.62 25.38 -12.64
N LEU A 85 -19.84 24.14 -12.17
CA LEU A 85 -18.74 23.19 -11.91
C LEU A 85 -18.03 22.74 -13.20
N GLY A 86 -18.69 22.86 -14.36
CA GLY A 86 -18.13 22.45 -15.64
C GLY A 86 -17.89 20.93 -15.74
N TYR A 87 -17.02 20.54 -16.66
CA TYR A 87 -16.60 19.15 -16.84
C TYR A 87 -15.37 18.84 -15.97
N LEU A 88 -15.32 17.63 -15.42
CA LEU A 88 -14.12 17.14 -14.75
C LEU A 88 -12.99 16.97 -15.77
N ASN A 89 -11.99 17.85 -15.72
CA ASN A 89 -10.80 17.75 -16.56
C ASN A 89 -9.86 16.69 -15.98
N HIS A 90 -9.49 15.69 -16.77
CA HIS A 90 -8.57 14.64 -16.39
C HIS A 90 -7.54 14.41 -17.52
N SER A 91 -6.32 14.08 -17.15
CA SER A 91 -5.22 13.84 -18.09
C SER A 91 -4.44 12.58 -17.70
N TYR A 92 -5.15 11.47 -17.49
CA TYR A 92 -4.54 10.19 -17.17
C TYR A 92 -3.68 9.70 -18.35
N ARG A 93 -2.56 9.06 -18.05
CA ARG A 93 -1.66 8.46 -19.03
C ARG A 93 -1.47 6.98 -18.71
N PRO A 94 -1.20 6.13 -19.72
CA PRO A 94 -0.79 4.75 -19.47
C PRO A 94 0.42 4.71 -18.53
N ALA A 95 0.42 3.76 -17.61
CA ALA A 95 1.50 3.52 -16.68
C ALA A 95 1.64 2.01 -16.44
N GLU A 96 2.86 1.56 -16.19
CA GLU A 96 3.10 0.23 -15.64
C GLU A 96 2.36 0.10 -14.31
N ALA A 97 1.61 -1.00 -14.16
CA ALA A 97 0.77 -1.22 -12.99
C ALA A 97 0.82 -2.68 -12.55
N SER A 98 0.72 -2.87 -11.24
CA SER A 98 0.49 -4.18 -10.63
C SER A 98 -0.93 -4.26 -10.07
N ILE A 99 -1.49 -5.47 -10.07
CA ILE A 99 -2.76 -5.77 -9.43
C ILE A 99 -2.43 -6.47 -8.10
N VAL A 100 -2.96 -5.93 -7.01
CA VAL A 100 -2.71 -6.42 -5.65
C VAL A 100 -4.04 -6.80 -5.00
N ASN A 101 -4.14 -8.03 -4.51
CA ASN A 101 -5.23 -8.44 -3.64
C ASN A 101 -4.83 -8.15 -2.18
N ARG A 102 -5.59 -7.29 -1.50
CA ARG A 102 -5.33 -6.91 -0.09
C ARG A 102 -6.21 -7.68 0.90
N GLY A 103 -6.86 -8.76 0.44
CA GLY A 103 -7.80 -9.58 1.21
C GLY A 103 -9.21 -9.00 1.24
N HIS A 104 -9.34 -7.69 1.38
CA HIS A 104 -10.64 -6.99 1.49
C HIS A 104 -11.02 -6.17 0.26
N ASP A 105 -10.08 -5.95 -0.67
CA ASP A 105 -10.31 -5.38 -2.00
C ASP A 105 -9.21 -5.79 -3.00
N ILE A 106 -9.39 -5.41 -4.27
CA ILE A 106 -8.39 -5.51 -5.33
C ILE A 106 -7.94 -4.10 -5.69
N MET A 107 -6.65 -3.84 -5.56
CA MET A 107 -6.04 -2.55 -5.85
C MET A 107 -5.22 -2.61 -7.14
N VAL A 108 -5.31 -1.56 -7.97
CA VAL A 108 -4.37 -1.32 -9.07
C VAL A 108 -3.33 -0.32 -8.59
N CYS A 109 -2.09 -0.76 -8.41
CA CYS A 109 -0.98 0.09 -7.98
C CYS A 109 -0.15 0.49 -9.20
N THR A 110 -0.11 1.78 -9.52
CA THR A 110 0.73 2.31 -10.59
C THR A 110 2.16 2.53 -10.10
N SER A 111 3.15 2.35 -10.97
CA SER A 111 4.58 2.51 -10.63
C SER A 111 4.99 3.89 -10.09
N TRP A 112 4.15 4.93 -10.19
CA TRP A 112 4.39 6.24 -9.57
C TRP A 112 4.40 6.19 -8.03
N TRP A 113 3.73 5.21 -7.42
CA TRP A 113 3.65 5.07 -5.96
C TRP A 113 4.95 4.55 -5.32
N THR A 114 5.81 3.83 -6.06
CA THR A 114 7.09 3.33 -5.51
C THR A 114 8.10 4.45 -5.29
N LEU A 115 8.03 5.55 -6.04
CA LEU A 115 8.93 6.70 -5.86
C LEU A 115 8.55 7.58 -4.66
N SER A 116 7.26 7.67 -4.29
CA SER A 116 6.83 8.48 -3.14
C SER A 116 7.03 7.81 -1.78
N ALA A 117 7.35 6.51 -1.74
CA ALA A 117 7.77 5.82 -0.52
C ALA A 117 9.28 5.93 -0.24
N TYR A 118 10.03 6.59 -1.13
CA TYR A 118 11.47 6.83 -1.04
C TYR A 118 11.85 8.32 -0.91
N VAL A 119 10.87 9.21 -0.72
CA VAL A 119 11.08 10.64 -0.37
C VAL A 119 10.46 10.94 0.98
#